data_AF-A0A914IZT4-F1
#
_entry.id   AF-A0A914IZT4-F1
#
_cell.length_a   1.000
_cell.length_b   1.000
_cell.length_c   1.000
_cell.angle_alpha   90.00
_cell.angle_beta   90.00
_cell.angle_gamma   90.00
#
_symmetry.space_group_name_H-M   'P 1'
#
loop_
_entity.id
_entity.type
_entity.pdbx_description
1 polymer ?
#
loop_
_entity_poly.entity_id
_entity_poly.type
_entity_poly.pdbx_seq_one_letter_code
_entity_poly.pdbx_strand_id
1 'polypeptide(L)'
;MLHIKFVLFFVAILKSGNFCGSFSGGGILNSPTLSMNFNPPVGWTYPPNDAQTSLSYLPGQSLTLSEAQNLANGAITAAVLEALNSANIPTTGVNVTPSYTPPMVNDCYKAATPAFGANTPFYIVENGAVTKIATVGAPIQNTNCLSHNYQGGSTTTTITYQEFIQQATVSIKNLVISQYQMDQIAANIMSLLTLNSGAQFTQPITVN
;
A
#
# COMPACT_ATOMS: atom_id res chain seq x y z
N MET A 1 41.31 29.92 -37.34
CA MET A 1 41.52 29.17 -36.08
C MET A 1 40.20 28.55 -35.66
N LEU A 2 39.95 27.31 -36.09
CA LEU A 2 38.69 26.59 -35.90
C LEU A 2 38.93 25.55 -34.79
N HIS A 3 38.43 25.80 -33.58
CA HIS A 3 38.53 24.85 -32.47
C HIS A 3 37.30 23.94 -32.46
N ILE A 4 37.46 22.77 -33.08
CA ILE A 4 36.55 21.62 -32.98
C ILE A 4 36.64 21.09 -31.54
N LYS A 5 35.61 21.34 -30.74
CA LYS A 5 35.45 20.67 -29.44
C LYS A 5 34.67 19.38 -29.66
N PHE A 6 35.43 18.30 -29.65
CA PHE A 6 35.00 16.91 -29.62
C PHE A 6 34.17 16.68 -28.34
N VAL A 7 32.85 16.67 -28.45
CA VAL A 7 31.97 16.27 -27.34
C VAL A 7 31.95 14.75 -27.30
N LEU A 8 32.64 14.21 -26.32
CA LEU A 8 32.70 12.79 -25.99
C LEU A 8 31.30 12.28 -25.62
N PHE A 9 30.83 11.36 -26.44
CA PHE A 9 29.59 10.62 -26.33
C PHE A 9 29.71 9.62 -25.15
N PHE A 10 29.15 9.94 -23.99
CA PHE A 10 29.06 9.03 -22.85
C PHE A 10 27.81 8.14 -23.01
N VAL A 11 27.95 7.04 -23.76
CA VAL A 11 26.93 5.99 -23.81
C VAL A 11 27.06 5.18 -22.53
N ALA A 12 26.21 5.47 -21.55
CA ALA A 12 25.97 4.58 -20.44
C ALA A 12 25.28 3.32 -20.98
N ILE A 13 26.06 2.27 -21.19
CA ILE A 13 25.54 0.92 -21.45
C ILE A 13 24.90 0.47 -20.14
N LEU A 14 23.60 0.73 -19.99
CA LEU A 14 22.76 0.07 -19.00
C LEU A 14 22.80 -1.43 -19.31
N LYS A 15 23.55 -2.18 -18.51
CA LYS A 15 23.43 -3.64 -18.47
C LYS A 15 21.99 -3.94 -18.06
N SER A 16 21.17 -4.35 -19.02
CA SER A 16 19.95 -5.09 -18.77
C SER A 16 20.32 -6.35 -17.99
N GLY A 17 20.20 -6.27 -16.67
CA GLY A 17 20.20 -7.46 -15.83
C GLY A 17 19.03 -8.31 -16.26
N ASN A 18 19.32 -9.36 -17.03
CA ASN A 18 18.39 -10.46 -17.24
C ASN A 18 18.07 -11.04 -15.86
N PHE A 19 16.95 -10.60 -15.28
CA PHE A 19 16.30 -11.26 -14.16
C PHE A 19 15.79 -12.60 -14.69
N CYS A 20 16.68 -13.58 -14.81
CA CYS A 20 16.32 -14.98 -14.96
C CYS A 20 15.98 -15.49 -13.56
N GLY A 21 14.82 -15.05 -13.05
CA GLY A 21 14.13 -15.79 -12.01
C GLY A 21 13.61 -17.05 -12.65
N SER A 22 13.98 -18.21 -12.11
CA SER A 22 13.44 -19.50 -12.53
C SER A 22 11.91 -19.46 -12.46
N PHE A 23 11.24 -19.37 -13.62
CA PHE A 23 9.79 -19.51 -13.72
C PHE A 23 9.44 -20.98 -13.49
N SER A 24 9.26 -21.34 -12.22
CA SER A 24 8.51 -22.53 -11.85
C SER A 24 7.04 -22.26 -12.20
N GLY A 25 6.54 -22.76 -13.34
CA GLY A 25 5.10 -22.79 -13.55
C GLY A 25 4.63 -22.88 -15.01
N GLY A 26 4.72 -24.07 -15.61
CA GLY A 26 3.98 -24.40 -16.85
C GLY A 26 2.54 -24.87 -16.61
N GLY A 27 1.96 -24.54 -15.44
CA GLY A 27 0.65 -25.04 -15.01
C GLY A 27 -0.51 -24.25 -15.58
N ILE A 28 -1.65 -24.92 -15.77
CA ILE A 28 -2.95 -24.27 -16.01
C ILE A 28 -3.63 -24.09 -14.65
N LEU A 29 -3.97 -22.84 -14.35
CA LEU A 29 -4.73 -22.46 -13.17
C LEU A 29 -6.23 -22.48 -13.48
N ASN A 30 -7.02 -22.98 -12.52
CA ASN A 30 -8.47 -22.97 -12.58
C ASN A 30 -8.99 -22.17 -11.39
N SER A 31 -9.63 -21.04 -11.67
CA SER A 31 -10.11 -20.08 -10.68
C SER A 31 -9.03 -19.62 -9.68
N PRO A 32 -7.97 -18.94 -10.16
CA PRO A 32 -6.81 -18.60 -9.33
C PRO A 32 -7.15 -17.67 -8.17
N THR A 33 -6.33 -17.73 -7.13
CA THR A 33 -6.37 -16.82 -5.99
C THR A 33 -5.06 -16.03 -5.87
N LEU A 34 -5.18 -14.71 -5.80
CA LEU A 34 -4.06 -13.80 -5.61
C LEU A 34 -3.92 -13.44 -4.13
N SER A 35 -2.69 -13.41 -3.63
CA SER A 35 -2.36 -12.95 -2.28
C SER A 35 -1.41 -11.75 -2.37
N MET A 36 -1.75 -10.68 -1.67
CA MET A 36 -1.10 -9.38 -1.79
C MET A 36 -0.66 -8.88 -0.42
N ASN A 37 0.58 -8.40 -0.32
CA ASN A 37 1.13 -7.76 0.88
C ASN A 37 1.54 -6.32 0.54
N PHE A 38 0.94 -5.34 1.20
CA PHE A 38 1.15 -3.92 0.88
C PHE A 38 0.90 -3.02 2.08
N ASN A 39 1.47 -1.81 2.05
CA ASN A 39 1.05 -0.70 2.89
C ASN A 39 -0.22 -0.10 2.29
N PRO A 40 -1.34 -0.05 3.02
CA PRO A 40 -2.62 0.39 2.47
C PRO A 40 -2.62 1.90 2.23
N PRO A 41 -3.29 2.38 1.16
CA PRO A 41 -3.64 3.78 1.00
C PRO A 41 -4.40 4.30 2.22
N VAL A 42 -4.23 5.58 2.55
CA VAL A 42 -4.96 6.19 3.68
C VAL A 42 -6.48 6.05 3.51
N GLY A 43 -7.01 6.18 2.29
CA GLY A 43 -8.43 6.02 2.01
C GLY A 43 -8.98 4.61 2.28
N TRP A 44 -8.12 3.59 2.37
CA TRP A 44 -8.50 2.21 2.68
C TRP A 44 -8.44 1.91 4.18
N THR A 45 -8.31 2.94 5.00
CA THR A 45 -8.29 2.84 6.46
C THR A 45 -9.41 3.69 7.05
N TYR A 46 -9.72 3.48 8.34
CA TYR A 46 -10.74 4.25 9.04
C TYR A 46 -10.28 4.68 10.45
N PRO A 47 -10.80 5.80 10.98
CA PRO A 47 -10.39 6.34 12.25
C PRO A 47 -11.11 5.68 13.44
N PRO A 48 -10.55 5.76 14.65
CA PRO A 48 -11.27 5.42 15.87
C PRO A 48 -12.39 6.44 16.15
N ASN A 49 -13.34 6.06 17.01
CA ASN A 49 -14.52 6.88 17.32
C ASN A 49 -14.18 8.22 17.99
N ASP A 50 -13.04 8.30 18.68
CA ASP A 50 -12.55 9.51 19.35
C ASP A 50 -11.68 10.40 18.44
N ALA A 51 -11.52 10.07 17.15
CA ALA A 51 -10.66 10.80 16.23
C ALA A 51 -11.10 12.26 16.02
N GLN A 52 -12.41 12.54 16.11
CA GLN A 52 -12.93 13.90 16.04
C GLN A 52 -12.53 14.72 17.25
N THR A 53 -12.64 14.14 18.45
CA THR A 53 -12.29 14.83 19.69
C THR A 53 -10.78 14.98 19.87
N SER A 54 -10.00 13.98 19.43
CA SER A 54 -8.54 13.96 19.52
C SER A 54 -7.85 14.65 18.35
N LEU A 55 -8.58 15.03 17.30
CA LEU A 55 -8.08 15.57 16.03
C LEU A 55 -7.01 14.67 15.37
N SER A 56 -7.23 13.35 15.43
CA SER A 56 -6.26 12.33 15.00
C SER A 56 -6.57 11.67 13.65
N TYR A 57 -7.37 12.31 12.81
CA TYR A 57 -7.60 11.84 11.44
C TYR A 57 -6.32 11.91 10.59
N LEU A 58 -6.16 10.92 9.71
CA LEU A 58 -5.22 11.02 8.60
C LEU A 58 -5.89 11.76 7.42
N PRO A 59 -5.17 12.63 6.69
CA PRO A 59 -5.71 13.28 5.51
C PRO A 59 -6.12 12.28 4.43
N GLY A 60 -7.37 12.34 3.94
CA GLY A 60 -7.89 11.45 2.90
C GLY A 60 -8.37 10.09 3.40
N GLN A 61 -8.52 9.92 4.72
CA GLN A 61 -9.02 8.71 5.35
C GLN A 61 -10.54 8.57 5.19
N SER A 62 -11.04 7.34 5.03
CA SER A 62 -12.48 7.07 5.06
C SER A 62 -13.04 7.30 6.47
N LEU A 63 -14.29 7.75 6.59
CA LEU A 63 -14.86 8.04 7.91
C LEU A 63 -15.40 6.80 8.61
N THR A 64 -15.65 5.72 7.86
CA THR A 64 -16.22 4.48 8.39
C THR A 64 -15.51 3.24 7.81
N LEU A 65 -15.59 2.13 8.54
CA LEU A 65 -15.12 0.83 8.07
C LEU A 65 -15.77 0.41 6.73
N SER A 66 -17.08 0.62 6.59
CA SER A 66 -17.81 0.23 5.38
C SER A 66 -17.37 1.03 4.15
N GLU A 67 -17.14 2.34 4.32
CA GLU A 67 -16.64 3.19 3.25
C GLU A 67 -15.22 2.77 2.82
N ALA A 68 -14.32 2.56 3.79
CA ALA A 68 -12.96 2.08 3.52
C ALA A 68 -12.97 0.73 2.78
N GLN A 69 -13.87 -0.17 3.18
CA GLN A 69 -13.99 -1.49 2.57
C GLN A 69 -14.52 -1.40 1.14
N ASN A 70 -15.51 -0.54 0.88
CA ASN A 70 -16.06 -0.32 -0.46
C ASN A 70 -15.02 0.29 -1.40
N LEU A 71 -14.23 1.27 -0.93
CA LEU A 71 -13.15 1.87 -1.73
C LEU A 71 -12.05 0.86 -2.05
N ALA A 72 -11.60 0.09 -1.05
CA ALA A 72 -10.58 -0.93 -1.27
C ALA A 72 -11.05 -2.04 -2.21
N ASN A 73 -12.23 -2.60 -1.97
CA ASN A 73 -12.78 -3.67 -2.82
C ASN A 73 -13.07 -3.16 -4.24
N GLY A 74 -13.58 -1.94 -4.38
CA GLY A 74 -13.82 -1.33 -5.69
C GLY A 74 -12.53 -1.15 -6.48
N ALA A 75 -11.48 -0.62 -5.84
CA ALA A 75 -10.18 -0.42 -6.48
C ALA A 75 -9.50 -1.74 -6.85
N ILE A 76 -9.52 -2.75 -5.97
CA ILE A 76 -8.95 -4.07 -6.25
C ILE A 76 -9.68 -4.76 -7.39
N THR A 77 -11.02 -4.77 -7.37
CA THR A 77 -11.82 -5.36 -8.46
C THR A 77 -11.57 -4.65 -9.78
N ALA A 78 -11.54 -3.31 -9.78
CA ALA A 78 -11.26 -2.53 -10.98
C ALA A 78 -9.87 -2.85 -11.55
N ALA A 79 -8.84 -2.89 -10.70
CA ALA A 79 -7.47 -3.20 -11.12
C ALA A 79 -7.36 -4.62 -11.72
N VAL A 80 -8.04 -5.61 -11.14
CA VAL A 80 -8.07 -6.98 -11.69
C VAL A 80 -8.74 -7.01 -13.07
N LEU A 81 -9.91 -6.40 -13.20
CA LEU A 81 -10.65 -6.40 -14.47
C LEU A 81 -9.91 -5.64 -15.56
N GLU A 82 -9.29 -4.52 -15.22
CA GLU A 82 -8.46 -3.74 -16.14
C GLU A 82 -7.20 -4.51 -16.57
N ALA A 83 -6.53 -5.20 -15.64
CA ALA A 83 -5.39 -6.04 -15.95
C ALA A 83 -5.77 -7.21 -16.87
N LEU A 84 -6.89 -7.90 -16.61
CA LEU A 84 -7.41 -8.95 -17.50
C LEU A 84 -7.71 -8.41 -18.90
N ASN A 85 -8.37 -7.26 -18.98
CA ASN A 85 -8.70 -6.62 -20.26
C ASN A 85 -7.44 -6.21 -21.04
N SER A 86 -6.43 -5.64 -20.36
CA SER A 86 -5.16 -5.26 -20.98
C SER A 86 -4.38 -6.46 -21.54
N ALA A 87 -4.59 -7.65 -20.97
CA ALA A 87 -4.03 -8.91 -21.43
C ALA A 87 -4.88 -9.59 -22.52
N ASN A 88 -5.93 -8.93 -23.03
CA ASN A 88 -6.92 -9.48 -23.97
C ASN A 88 -7.61 -10.75 -23.46
N ILE A 89 -7.81 -10.87 -22.15
CA ILE A 89 -8.53 -12.00 -21.54
C ILE A 89 -10.01 -11.62 -21.38
N PRO A 90 -10.96 -12.41 -21.92
CA PRO A 90 -12.37 -12.15 -21.74
C PRO A 90 -12.77 -12.11 -20.26
N THR A 91 -13.42 -11.04 -19.83
CA THR A 91 -13.94 -10.87 -18.46
C THR A 91 -15.39 -11.36 -18.33
N THR A 92 -16.04 -11.72 -19.43
CA THR A 92 -17.43 -12.22 -19.44
C THR A 92 -17.54 -13.51 -18.64
N GLY A 93 -18.36 -13.50 -17.58
CA GLY A 93 -18.58 -14.66 -16.70
C GLY A 93 -17.50 -14.88 -15.64
N VAL A 94 -16.45 -14.06 -15.61
CA VAL A 94 -15.44 -14.03 -14.55
C VAL A 94 -16.01 -13.29 -13.34
N ASN A 95 -15.87 -13.87 -12.15
CA ASN A 95 -16.27 -13.23 -10.90
C ASN A 95 -15.04 -12.96 -10.04
N VAL A 96 -14.76 -11.67 -9.80
CA VAL A 96 -13.66 -11.21 -8.96
C VAL A 96 -14.19 -10.87 -7.57
N THR A 97 -13.70 -11.57 -6.56
CA THR A 97 -14.08 -11.34 -5.16
C THR A 97 -12.83 -10.98 -4.35
N PRO A 98 -12.60 -9.68 -4.07
CA PRO A 98 -11.56 -9.25 -3.15
C PRO A 98 -11.98 -9.52 -1.70
N SER A 99 -10.99 -9.82 -0.88
CA SER A 99 -11.10 -9.95 0.57
C SER A 99 -10.01 -9.10 1.20
N TYR A 100 -10.43 -7.94 1.71
CA TYR A 100 -9.60 -7.02 2.46
C TYR A 100 -10.39 -6.51 3.67
N THR A 101 -9.70 -6.42 4.80
CA THR A 101 -10.24 -5.85 6.04
C THR A 101 -9.50 -4.54 6.32
N PRO A 102 -10.15 -3.38 6.12
CA PRO A 102 -9.58 -2.08 6.45
C PRO A 102 -9.11 -2.04 7.90
N PRO A 103 -7.88 -1.58 8.17
CA PRO A 103 -7.42 -1.38 9.53
C PRO A 103 -7.94 -0.06 10.10
N MET A 104 -8.16 -0.05 11.41
CA MET A 104 -8.37 1.18 12.16
C MET A 104 -7.02 1.85 12.40
N VAL A 105 -6.87 3.10 11.96
CA VAL A 105 -5.62 3.85 12.10
C VAL A 105 -5.90 5.29 12.52
N ASN A 106 -4.95 5.89 13.23
CA ASN A 106 -5.03 7.26 13.71
C ASN A 106 -3.66 7.91 13.68
N ASP A 107 -3.65 9.22 13.47
CA ASP A 107 -2.47 10.04 13.72
C ASP A 107 -2.25 10.20 15.23
N CYS A 108 -1.15 10.85 15.62
CA CYS A 108 -1.01 11.34 16.97
C CYS A 108 -2.14 12.34 17.31
N TYR A 109 -2.54 12.35 18.59
CA TYR A 109 -3.58 13.23 19.12
C TYR A 109 -3.09 14.68 19.16
N LYS A 110 -3.87 15.57 18.53
CA LYS A 110 -3.57 17.01 18.40
C LYS A 110 -4.43 17.86 19.33
N ALA A 111 -5.37 17.26 20.07
CA ALA A 111 -6.24 17.94 21.04
C ALA A 111 -5.87 17.61 22.50
N ALA A 112 -6.17 18.53 23.43
CA ALA A 112 -5.83 18.43 24.88
C ALA A 112 -6.42 17.21 25.57
N THR A 113 -7.54 16.70 25.06
CA THR A 113 -8.29 15.60 25.66
C THR A 113 -8.85 14.70 24.56
N PRO A 114 -8.59 13.38 24.59
CA PRO A 114 -7.65 12.70 25.49
C PRO A 114 -6.18 13.10 25.23
N ALA A 115 -5.37 13.12 26.28
CA ALA A 115 -3.93 13.32 26.14
C ALA A 115 -3.29 12.10 25.45
N PHE A 116 -2.24 12.30 24.65
CA PHE A 116 -1.51 11.20 24.04
C PHE A 116 -0.67 10.46 25.09
N GLY A 117 -1.09 9.24 25.43
CA GLY A 117 -0.47 8.44 26.48
C GLY A 117 0.87 7.84 26.07
N ALA A 118 1.68 7.45 27.06
CA ALA A 118 2.84 6.60 26.82
C ALA A 118 2.41 5.28 26.18
N ASN A 119 3.26 4.71 25.33
CA ASN A 119 3.06 3.45 24.62
C ASN A 119 1.79 3.41 23.75
N THR A 120 1.23 4.57 23.39
CA THR A 120 0.11 4.65 22.47
C THR A 120 0.66 4.62 21.03
N PRO A 121 0.20 3.69 20.17
CA PRO A 121 0.61 3.67 18.78
C PRO A 121 -0.10 4.76 17.99
N PHE A 122 0.61 5.33 17.01
CA PHE A 122 0.05 6.18 15.97
C PHE A 122 0.67 5.80 14.62
N TYR A 123 0.04 6.22 13.54
CA TYR A 123 0.37 5.75 12.20
C TYR A 123 1.02 6.85 11.37
N ILE A 124 2.04 6.48 10.61
CA ILE A 124 2.79 7.39 9.75
C ILE A 124 2.41 7.15 8.29
N VAL A 125 2.15 8.25 7.59
CA VAL A 125 1.81 8.26 6.18
C VAL A 125 3.00 8.74 5.36
N GLU A 126 3.41 7.94 4.39
CA GLU A 126 4.46 8.26 3.42
C GLU A 126 3.91 8.02 2.02
N ASN A 127 3.98 9.02 1.14
CA ASN A 127 3.45 8.97 -0.24
C ASN A 127 1.99 8.46 -0.34
N GLY A 128 1.11 8.88 0.59
CA GLY A 128 -0.32 8.54 0.56
C GLY A 128 -0.70 7.16 1.07
N ALA A 129 0.27 6.34 1.50
CA ALA A 129 0.03 5.06 2.18
C ALA A 129 0.44 5.11 3.64
N VAL A 130 -0.20 4.30 4.47
CA VAL A 130 0.18 4.10 5.87
C VAL A 130 1.32 3.10 5.93
N THR A 131 2.54 3.56 6.19
CA THR A 131 3.75 2.71 6.06
C THR A 131 4.24 2.17 7.40
N LYS A 132 4.06 2.91 8.49
CA LYS A 132 4.63 2.56 9.80
C LYS A 132 3.65 2.77 10.94
N ILE A 133 3.82 1.97 11.98
CA ILE A 133 3.30 2.20 13.32
C ILE A 133 4.45 2.80 14.13
N ALA A 134 4.22 3.96 14.73
CA ALA A 134 5.12 4.62 15.65
C ALA A 134 4.57 4.51 17.08
N THR A 135 5.44 4.17 18.02
CA THR A 135 5.09 4.08 19.45
C THR A 135 6.09 4.89 20.26
N VAL A 136 5.58 5.76 21.12
CA VAL A 136 6.41 6.60 22.02
C VAL A 136 6.50 5.97 23.40
N GLY A 137 7.69 5.92 23.99
CA GLY A 137 7.90 5.36 25.32
C GLY A 137 7.40 6.25 26.47
N ALA A 138 7.04 7.50 26.20
CA ALA A 138 6.56 8.47 27.18
C ALA A 138 5.40 9.30 26.59
N PRO A 139 4.55 9.95 27.42
CA PRO A 139 3.50 10.82 26.92
C PRO A 139 4.09 11.99 26.13
N ILE A 140 3.44 12.36 25.02
CA ILE A 140 3.85 13.49 24.16
C ILE A 140 2.79 14.59 24.25
N GLN A 141 3.24 15.84 24.22
CA GLN A 141 2.32 16.98 24.21
C GLN A 141 1.73 17.17 22.81
N ASN A 142 0.54 17.72 22.73
CA ASN A 142 -0.15 17.88 21.45
C ASN A 142 0.59 18.82 20.48
N THR A 143 1.31 19.79 21.01
CA THR A 143 2.19 20.69 20.25
C THR A 143 3.30 19.94 19.54
N ASN A 144 3.80 18.85 20.13
CA ASN A 144 4.78 17.95 19.52
C ASN A 144 4.16 17.17 18.35
N CYS A 145 2.91 16.74 18.47
CA CYS A 145 2.21 16.05 17.40
C CYS A 145 1.85 16.98 16.24
N LEU A 146 1.46 18.22 16.53
CA LEU A 146 1.22 19.25 15.52
C LEU A 146 2.49 19.63 14.74
N SER A 147 3.65 19.62 15.40
CA SER A 147 4.95 19.93 14.79
C SER A 147 5.68 18.70 14.23
N HIS A 148 5.07 17.52 14.32
CA HIS A 148 5.70 16.22 14.04
C HIS A 148 7.05 16.02 14.77
N ASN A 149 7.24 16.68 15.92
CA ASN A 149 8.41 16.58 16.78
C ASN A 149 8.12 15.60 17.93
N TYR A 150 8.04 14.32 17.59
CA TYR A 150 7.69 13.24 18.51
C TYR A 150 8.72 12.99 19.63
N GLN A 151 9.90 13.61 19.57
CA GLN A 151 10.91 13.52 20.63
C GLN A 151 10.65 14.48 21.80
N GLY A 152 9.63 15.34 21.73
CA GLY A 152 9.16 16.06 22.92
C GLY A 152 10.15 17.08 23.50
N GLY A 153 11.26 17.39 22.82
CA GLY A 153 12.36 18.16 23.39
C GLY A 153 13.14 17.45 24.52
N SER A 154 12.89 16.15 24.75
CA SER A 154 13.52 15.34 25.79
C SER A 154 14.31 14.19 25.19
N THR A 155 15.57 14.03 25.60
CA THR A 155 16.48 12.93 25.19
C THR A 155 16.06 11.55 25.69
N THR A 156 14.97 11.44 26.47
CA THR A 156 14.50 10.17 27.07
C THR A 156 13.31 9.55 26.35
N THR A 157 12.67 10.26 25.41
CA THR A 157 11.53 9.71 24.66
C THR A 157 12.04 8.83 23.52
N THR A 158 12.10 7.52 23.76
CA THR A 158 12.36 6.53 22.72
C THR A 158 11.12 6.40 21.84
N ILE A 159 11.31 6.49 20.53
CA ILE A 159 10.29 6.19 19.53
C ILE A 159 10.68 4.90 18.84
N THR A 160 9.77 3.94 18.81
CA THR A 160 9.94 2.71 18.03
C THR A 160 9.08 2.77 16.79
N TYR A 161 9.59 2.23 15.69
CA TYR A 161 8.89 2.13 14.42
C TYR A 161 8.77 0.67 14.02
N GLN A 162 7.59 0.29 13.55
CA GLN A 162 7.31 -1.02 12.98
C GLN A 162 6.65 -0.85 11.62
N GLU A 163 7.04 -1.65 10.64
CA GLU A 163 6.40 -1.69 9.32
C GLU A 163 4.92 -2.09 9.43
N PHE A 164 4.06 -1.38 8.69
CA PHE A 164 2.62 -1.59 8.67
C PHE A 164 2.16 -2.24 7.37
N ILE A 165 2.32 -3.56 7.29
CA ILE A 165 1.96 -4.35 6.10
C ILE A 165 0.59 -4.99 6.35
N GLN A 166 -0.34 -4.78 5.40
CA GLN A 166 -1.64 -5.43 5.36
C GLN A 166 -1.68 -6.49 4.26
N GLN A 167 -2.55 -7.47 4.45
CA GLN A 167 -2.79 -8.54 3.50
C GLN A 167 -4.18 -8.39 2.86
N ALA A 168 -4.26 -8.63 1.57
CA ALA A 168 -5.53 -8.86 0.88
C ALA A 168 -5.43 -10.10 0.00
N THR A 169 -6.56 -10.77 -0.21
CA THR A 169 -6.67 -11.86 -1.17
C THR A 169 -7.72 -11.56 -2.21
N VAL A 170 -7.56 -12.09 -3.42
CA VAL A 170 -8.53 -11.93 -4.51
C VAL A 170 -8.79 -13.29 -5.13
N SER A 171 -10.03 -13.77 -5.04
CA SER A 171 -10.46 -14.97 -5.75
C SER A 171 -11.04 -14.59 -7.11
N ILE A 172 -10.53 -15.19 -8.17
CA ILE A 172 -11.01 -14.96 -9.55
C ILE A 172 -11.67 -16.25 -10.03
N LYS A 173 -13.00 -16.33 -9.92
CA LYS A 173 -13.76 -17.53 -10.31
C LYS A 173 -14.04 -17.55 -11.81
N ASN A 174 -14.14 -18.77 -12.35
CA ASN A 174 -14.43 -19.04 -13.78
C ASN A 174 -13.35 -18.54 -14.75
N LEU A 175 -12.11 -18.41 -14.28
CA LEU A 175 -10.96 -18.09 -15.12
C LEU A 175 -10.07 -19.33 -15.27
N VAL A 176 -9.76 -19.70 -16.51
CA VAL A 176 -8.77 -20.74 -16.83
C VAL A 176 -7.63 -20.06 -17.59
N ILE A 177 -6.43 -20.12 -17.04
CA ILE A 177 -5.29 -19.33 -17.51
C ILE A 177 -3.97 -20.05 -17.22
N SER A 178 -2.93 -19.82 -18.02
CA SER A 178 -1.59 -20.30 -17.66
C SER A 178 -1.02 -19.50 -16.49
N GLN A 179 -0.22 -20.16 -15.64
CA GLN A 179 0.51 -19.50 -14.56
C GLN A 179 1.30 -18.28 -15.06
N TYR A 180 2.03 -18.44 -16.17
CA TYR A 180 2.80 -17.35 -16.77
C TYR A 180 1.95 -16.11 -17.10
N GLN A 181 0.79 -16.29 -17.73
CA GLN A 181 -0.11 -15.16 -18.03
C GLN A 181 -0.67 -14.54 -16.75
N MET A 182 -0.95 -15.36 -15.73
CA MET A 182 -1.45 -14.88 -14.45
C MET A 182 -0.39 -14.07 -13.70
N ASP A 183 0.89 -14.46 -13.75
CA ASP A 183 1.99 -13.72 -13.16
C ASP A 183 2.16 -12.34 -13.82
N GLN A 184 1.99 -12.25 -15.15
CA GLN A 184 1.99 -10.97 -15.87
C GLN A 184 0.81 -10.08 -15.44
N ILE A 185 -0.37 -10.67 -15.29
CA ILE A 185 -1.56 -9.97 -14.82
C ILE A 185 -1.38 -9.49 -13.38
N ALA A 186 -0.81 -10.31 -12.50
CA ALA A 186 -0.50 -9.96 -11.13
C ALA A 186 0.46 -8.75 -11.07
N ALA A 187 1.51 -8.73 -11.89
CA ALA A 187 2.42 -7.59 -12.00
C ALA A 187 1.69 -6.31 -12.47
N ASN A 188 0.76 -6.43 -13.42
CA ASN A 188 -0.03 -5.29 -13.88
C ASN A 188 -1.02 -4.78 -12.80
N ILE A 189 -1.65 -5.69 -12.05
CA ILE A 189 -2.52 -5.34 -10.91
C ILE A 189 -1.73 -4.51 -9.89
N MET A 190 -0.50 -4.91 -9.55
CA MET A 190 0.36 -4.14 -8.64
C MET A 190 0.59 -2.72 -9.16
N SER A 191 0.90 -2.58 -10.45
CA SER A 191 1.11 -1.28 -11.10
C SER A 191 -0.15 -0.41 -11.00
N LEU A 192 -1.32 -0.95 -11.39
CA LEU A 192 -2.60 -0.24 -11.34
C LEU A 192 -2.97 0.20 -9.92
N LEU A 193 -2.79 -0.66 -8.92
CA LEU A 193 -3.09 -0.33 -7.53
C LEU A 193 -2.12 0.71 -6.94
N THR A 194 -0.86 0.66 -7.36
CA THR A 194 0.13 1.66 -6.96
C THR A 194 -0.21 3.02 -7.55
N LEU A 195 -0.53 3.08 -8.85
CA LEU A 195 -0.78 4.34 -9.57
C LEU A 195 -2.15 4.96 -9.25
N ASN A 196 -3.21 4.14 -9.21
CA ASN A 196 -4.58 4.64 -9.09
C ASN A 196 -5.03 4.80 -7.64
N SER A 197 -4.47 4.01 -6.72
CA SER A 197 -4.88 4.00 -5.31
C SER A 197 -3.78 4.41 -4.34
N GLY A 198 -2.51 4.42 -4.77
CA GLY A 198 -1.38 4.72 -3.88
C GLY A 198 -0.97 3.57 -2.97
N ALA A 199 -1.37 2.33 -3.27
CA ALA A 199 -0.96 1.16 -2.49
C ALA A 199 0.53 0.88 -2.70
N GLN A 200 1.28 0.62 -1.64
CA GLN A 200 2.73 0.36 -1.76
C GLN A 200 3.02 -1.10 -1.46
N PHE A 201 3.43 -1.85 -2.49
CA PHE A 201 3.71 -3.28 -2.35
C PHE A 201 5.11 -3.50 -1.79
N THR A 202 5.20 -4.31 -0.75
CA THR A 202 6.49 -4.73 -0.16
C THR A 202 7.03 -6.00 -0.81
N GLN A 203 6.15 -6.76 -1.46
CA GLN A 203 6.47 -8.02 -2.14
C GLN A 203 5.59 -8.19 -3.40
N PRO A 204 6.06 -8.96 -4.40
CA PRO A 204 5.22 -9.35 -5.53
C PRO A 204 3.94 -10.09 -5.10
N ILE A 205 2.86 -9.89 -5.85
CA ILE A 205 1.63 -10.67 -5.66
C ILE A 205 1.93 -12.15 -5.91
N THR A 206 1.47 -13.00 -4.99
CA THR A 206 1.59 -14.45 -5.10
C THR A 206 0.33 -15.03 -5.73
N VAL A 207 0.49 -15.87 -6.74
CA VAL A 207 -0.60 -16.56 -7.45
C VAL A 207 -0.70 -17.99 -6.94
N ASN A 208 -1.92 -18.43 -6.57
CA ASN A 208 -2.22 -19.79 -6.11
C ASN A 208 -3.40 -20.39 -6.88
#